data_AF-A0A1F8P3F2-F1
#
_entry.id   AF-A0A1F8P3F2-F1
#
_cell.length_a   1.000
_cell.length_b   1.000
_cell.length_c   1.000
_cell.angle_alpha   90.00
_cell.angle_beta   90.00
_cell.angle_gamma   90.00
#
_symmetry.space_group_name_H-M   'P 1'
#
loop_
_entity.id
_entity.type
_entity.pdbx_description
1 polymer ?
#
loop_
_entity_poly.entity_id
_entity_poly.type
_entity_poly.pdbx_seq_one_letter_code
_entity_poly.pdbx_strand_id
1 'polypeptide(L)'
;MHRYFKKLHMNKGFTLVELLIVVAILGVLSAVVLPNVIGLADEGQAEAAKAEWVTVQTAMDTMMAKNHITTVTATGASNNMSSFPTGNGLYPNYLRTPLTNGTYSCSATGLVTQVDDGY
;
A
#
# COMPACT_ATOMS: atom_id res chain seq x y z
N MET A 1 -12.70 -23.27 69.02
CA MET A 1 -12.17 -24.38 68.18
C MET A 1 -12.46 -24.07 66.71
N HIS A 2 -11.57 -23.36 66.01
CA HIS A 2 -11.70 -23.12 64.56
C HIS A 2 -10.30 -23.12 63.93
N ARG A 3 -9.92 -24.27 63.36
CA ARG A 3 -8.71 -24.40 62.54
C ARG A 3 -9.02 -23.91 61.13
N TYR A 4 -8.56 -22.71 60.80
CA TYR A 4 -8.59 -22.21 59.43
C TYR A 4 -7.48 -22.88 58.61
N PHE A 5 -7.85 -23.89 57.82
CA PHE A 5 -6.97 -24.44 56.78
C PHE A 5 -6.91 -23.45 55.61
N LYS A 6 -5.80 -22.73 55.50
CA LYS A 6 -5.48 -21.88 54.34
C LYS A 6 -5.11 -22.80 53.17
N LYS A 7 -5.95 -22.85 52.12
CA LYS A 7 -5.62 -23.56 50.88
C LYS A 7 -4.38 -22.90 50.24
N LEU A 8 -3.29 -23.66 50.13
CA LEU A 8 -2.13 -23.27 49.34
C LEU A 8 -2.50 -23.42 47.86
N HIS A 9 -2.49 -22.32 47.10
CA HIS A 9 -2.66 -22.36 45.66
C HIS A 9 -1.47 -23.12 45.04
N MET A 10 -1.75 -24.29 44.47
CA MET A 10 -0.79 -25.05 43.67
C MET A 10 -0.60 -24.32 42.33
N ASN A 11 0.38 -23.42 42.28
CA ASN A 11 0.86 -22.87 41.02
C ASN A 11 1.55 -24.01 40.25
N LYS A 12 0.79 -24.66 39.35
CA LYS A 12 1.36 -25.59 38.37
C LYS A 12 2.24 -24.79 37.42
N GLY A 13 3.55 -24.92 37.57
CA GLY A 13 4.54 -24.37 36.63
C GLY A 13 4.48 -25.10 35.29
N PHE A 14 4.76 -24.37 34.22
CA PHE A 14 4.86 -24.88 32.85
C PHE A 14 6.00 -25.91 32.75
N THR A 15 5.81 -27.03 32.06
CA THR A 15 6.89 -28.00 31.89
C THR A 15 7.86 -27.55 30.79
N LEU A 16 9.14 -27.89 30.92
CA LEU A 16 10.14 -27.60 29.88
C LEU A 16 9.82 -28.32 28.56
N VAL A 17 9.18 -29.49 28.64
CA VAL A 17 8.77 -30.28 27.48
C VAL A 17 7.62 -29.59 26.74
N GLU A 18 6.65 -29.01 27.45
CA GLU A 18 5.58 -28.22 26.83
C GLU A 18 6.15 -27.02 26.07
N LEU A 19 7.10 -26.29 26.66
CA LEU A 19 7.73 -25.16 25.97
C LEU A 19 8.53 -25.62 24.74
N LEU A 20 9.25 -26.74 24.85
CA LEU A 20 10.08 -27.29 23.78
C LEU A 20 9.24 -27.70 22.56
N ILE A 21 8.12 -28.38 22.76
CA ILE A 21 7.24 -28.78 21.67
C ILE A 21 6.62 -27.54 20.99
N VAL A 22 6.24 -26.51 21.76
CA VAL A 22 5.67 -25.28 21.22
C VAL A 22 6.66 -24.57 20.30
N VAL A 23 7.90 -24.35 20.74
CA VAL A 23 8.91 -23.67 19.90
C VAL A 23 9.31 -24.52 18.70
N ALA A 24 9.29 -25.85 18.82
CA ALA A 24 9.52 -26.75 17.68
C ALA A 24 8.43 -26.61 16.61
N ILE A 25 7.15 -26.59 17.01
CA ILE A 25 6.02 -26.39 16.09
C ILE A 25 6.08 -24.98 15.47
N LEU A 26 6.32 -23.94 16.28
CA LEU A 26 6.47 -22.58 15.78
C LEU A 26 7.63 -22.44 14.79
N GLY A 27 8.74 -23.14 15.02
CA GLY A 27 9.88 -23.18 14.08
C GLY A 27 9.49 -23.75 12.71
N VAL A 28 8.78 -24.88 12.67
CA VAL A 28 8.32 -25.50 11.42
C VAL A 28 7.31 -24.61 10.70
N LEU A 29 6.32 -24.08 11.41
CA LEU A 29 5.31 -23.19 10.82
C LEU A 29 5.93 -21.91 10.27
N SER A 30 6.87 -21.31 11.01
CA SER A 30 7.55 -20.08 10.58
C SER A 30 8.34 -20.29 9.30
N ALA A 31 9.03 -21.42 9.14
CA ALA A 31 9.81 -21.73 7.95
C ALA A 31 8.97 -21.78 6.66
N VAL A 32 7.70 -22.19 6.74
CA VAL A 32 6.80 -22.28 5.58
C VAL A 32 6.06 -20.96 5.32
N VAL A 33 5.67 -20.24 6.38
CA VAL A 33 4.82 -19.04 6.26
C VAL A 33 5.62 -17.79 5.86
N LEU A 34 6.81 -17.57 6.43
CA LEU A 34 7.58 -16.34 6.21
C LEU A 34 7.85 -15.99 4.74
N PRO A 35 8.31 -16.90 3.86
CA PRO A 35 8.62 -16.53 2.48
C PRO A 35 7.40 -16.04 1.70
N ASN A 36 6.22 -16.62 1.95
CA ASN A 36 4.98 -16.20 1.28
C ASN A 36 4.50 -14.81 1.75
N VAL A 37 4.71 -14.48 3.02
CA VAL A 37 4.27 -13.19 3.59
C VAL A 37 5.13 -12.04 3.09
N ILE A 38 6.44 -12.25 2.91
CA ILE A 38 7.35 -11.22 2.42
C ILE A 38 7.02 -10.86 0.97
N GLY A 39 6.87 -11.84 0.08
CA GLY A 39 6.55 -11.57 -1.33
C GLY A 39 5.18 -10.91 -1.53
N LEU A 40 4.20 -11.21 -0.67
CA LEU A 40 2.87 -10.62 -0.76
C LEU A 40 2.87 -9.10 -0.50
N ALA A 41 3.75 -8.61 0.37
CA ALA A 41 3.84 -7.17 0.65
C ALA A 41 4.35 -6.40 -0.58
N ASP A 42 5.42 -6.92 -1.21
CA ASP A 42 6.01 -6.34 -2.42
C ASP A 42 5.01 -6.38 -3.59
N GLU A 43 4.29 -7.49 -3.75
CA GLU A 43 3.21 -7.61 -4.76
C GLU A 43 2.09 -6.60 -4.50
N GLY A 44 1.68 -6.42 -3.24
CA GLY A 44 0.66 -5.45 -2.87
C GLY A 44 1.06 -4.01 -3.18
N GLN A 45 2.32 -3.65 -2.95
CA GLN A 45 2.87 -2.34 -3.31
C GLN A 45 2.89 -2.13 -4.83
N ALA A 46 3.35 -3.13 -5.59
CA ALA A 46 3.37 -3.05 -7.05
C ALA A 46 1.96 -2.91 -7.66
N GLU A 47 0.97 -3.62 -7.12
CA GLU A 47 -0.42 -3.48 -7.58
C GLU A 47 -1.04 -2.14 -7.17
N ALA A 48 -0.70 -1.60 -5.99
CA ALA A 48 -1.12 -0.26 -5.58
C ALA A 48 -0.55 0.81 -6.51
N ALA A 49 0.73 0.72 -6.87
CA ALA A 49 1.39 1.60 -7.84
C ALA A 49 0.71 1.59 -9.21
N LYS A 50 0.38 0.40 -9.72
CA LYS A 50 -0.34 0.25 -11.00
C LYS A 50 -1.75 0.83 -10.93
N ALA A 51 -2.47 0.58 -9.84
CA ALA A 51 -3.83 1.09 -9.64
C ALA A 51 -3.85 2.63 -9.59
N GLU A 52 -2.88 3.24 -8.91
CA GLU A 52 -2.73 4.70 -8.88
C GLU A 52 -2.44 5.25 -10.28
N TRP A 53 -1.49 4.66 -11.03
CA TRP A 53 -1.17 5.06 -12.40
C TRP A 53 -2.40 5.03 -13.34
N VAL A 54 -3.17 3.94 -13.32
CA VAL A 54 -4.40 3.81 -14.12
C VAL A 54 -5.43 4.87 -13.73
N THR A 55 -5.54 5.19 -12.44
CA THR A 55 -6.44 6.23 -11.95
C THR A 55 -6.01 7.61 -12.49
N VAL A 56 -4.72 7.92 -12.50
CA VAL A 56 -4.19 9.18 -13.04
C VAL A 56 -4.41 9.27 -14.56
N GLN A 57 -4.14 8.19 -15.31
CA GLN A 57 -4.42 8.15 -16.76
C GLN A 57 -5.91 8.35 -17.05
N THR A 58 -6.79 7.70 -16.29
CA THR A 58 -8.24 7.85 -16.48
C THR A 58 -8.70 9.28 -16.19
N ALA A 59 -8.13 9.92 -15.17
CA ALA A 59 -8.40 11.33 -14.86
C ALA A 59 -7.92 12.25 -15.99
N MET A 60 -6.75 11.99 -16.58
CA MET A 60 -6.26 12.70 -17.77
C MET A 60 -7.20 12.59 -18.95
N ASP A 61 -7.61 11.38 -19.31
CA ASP A 61 -8.50 11.13 -20.44
C ASP A 61 -9.85 11.81 -20.23
N THR A 62 -10.38 11.75 -19.00
CA THR A 62 -11.63 12.41 -18.61
C THR A 62 -11.51 13.94 -18.72
N MET A 63 -10.39 14.50 -18.26
CA MET A 63 -10.13 15.94 -18.35
C MET A 63 -10.06 16.40 -19.80
N MET A 64 -9.32 15.66 -20.64
CA MET A 64 -9.17 15.99 -22.05
C MET A 64 -10.50 15.89 -22.81
N ALA A 65 -11.27 14.83 -22.55
CA ALA A 65 -12.59 14.63 -23.14
C ALA A 65 -13.58 15.73 -22.71
N LYS A 66 -13.64 16.07 -21.42
CA LYS A 66 -14.57 17.08 -20.89
C LYS A 66 -14.22 18.50 -21.35
N ASN A 67 -12.94 18.79 -21.53
CA ASN A 67 -12.49 20.10 -22.00
C ASN A 67 -12.41 20.19 -23.54
N HIS A 68 -12.77 19.12 -24.25
CA HIS A 68 -12.67 19.03 -25.72
C HIS A 68 -11.28 19.34 -26.27
N ILE A 69 -10.23 18.95 -25.55
CA ILE A 69 -8.84 19.14 -25.94
C ILE A 69 -8.21 17.81 -26.36
N THR A 70 -7.39 17.83 -27.40
CA THR A 70 -6.65 16.66 -27.90
C THR A 70 -5.16 16.73 -27.56
N THR A 71 -4.70 17.86 -27.03
CA THR A 71 -3.32 18.07 -26.64
C THR A 71 -3.23 18.79 -25.30
N VAL A 72 -2.23 18.43 -24.51
CA VAL A 72 -1.85 19.09 -23.26
C VAL A 72 -0.40 19.56 -23.34
N THR A 73 0.00 20.43 -22.42
CA THR A 73 1.41 20.76 -22.23
C THR A 73 2.11 19.55 -21.62
N ALA A 74 3.09 18.99 -22.32
CA ALA A 74 3.92 17.92 -21.79
C ALA A 74 4.55 18.38 -20.47
N THR A 75 4.37 17.57 -19.43
CA THR A 75 4.76 17.92 -18.06
C THR A 75 5.70 16.84 -17.54
N GLY A 76 6.80 17.27 -16.93
CA GLY A 76 7.77 16.36 -16.30
C GLY A 76 7.19 15.67 -15.06
N ALA A 77 8.03 14.87 -14.41
CA ALA A 77 7.65 14.12 -13.21
C ALA A 77 7.10 15.05 -12.11
N SER A 78 5.88 14.79 -11.66
CA SER A 78 5.21 15.49 -10.56
C SER A 78 4.30 14.54 -9.81
N ASN A 79 4.21 14.68 -8.49
CA ASN A 79 3.17 14.07 -7.67
C ASN A 79 2.04 15.06 -7.31
N ASN A 80 2.16 16.33 -7.70
CA ASN A 80 1.16 17.34 -7.43
C ASN A 80 0.12 17.40 -8.56
N MET A 81 -1.05 16.84 -8.28
CA MET A 81 -2.15 16.72 -9.23
C MET A 81 -2.97 18.00 -9.37
N SER A 82 -2.75 19.02 -8.54
CA SER A 82 -3.39 20.33 -8.72
C SER A 82 -2.78 21.16 -9.86
N SER A 83 -1.55 20.83 -10.26
CA SER A 83 -0.82 21.50 -11.35
C SER A 83 -0.39 20.54 -12.47
N PHE A 84 -0.71 19.26 -12.35
CA PHE A 84 -0.47 18.23 -13.36
C PHE A 84 -1.77 17.91 -14.10
N PRO A 85 -1.77 17.90 -15.45
CA PRO A 85 -0.74 18.42 -16.35
C PRO A 85 -0.73 19.95 -16.32
N THR A 86 0.38 20.56 -16.76
CA THR A 86 0.59 22.01 -16.66
C THR A 86 -0.56 22.80 -17.28
N GLY A 87 -1.19 23.66 -16.48
CA GLY A 87 -2.32 24.49 -16.88
C GLY A 87 -3.70 23.80 -16.85
N ASN A 88 -3.76 22.49 -16.61
CA ASN A 88 -5.00 21.71 -16.57
C ASN A 88 -5.00 20.70 -15.41
N GLY A 89 -4.83 21.18 -14.18
CA GLY A 89 -4.76 20.33 -12.98
C GLY A 89 -5.89 19.30 -12.87
N LEU A 90 -5.55 18.05 -12.58
CA LEU A 90 -6.48 16.95 -12.38
C LEU A 90 -7.26 17.09 -11.06
N TYR A 91 -6.62 17.54 -9.99
CA TYR A 91 -7.29 17.85 -8.74
C TYR A 91 -7.85 19.29 -8.75
N PRO A 92 -9.07 19.54 -8.23
CA PRO A 92 -9.98 18.60 -7.57
C PRO A 92 -11.04 17.98 -8.49
N ASN A 93 -11.04 18.31 -9.78
CA ASN A 93 -12.19 18.07 -10.66
C ASN A 93 -12.24 16.64 -11.25
N TYR A 94 -11.09 15.99 -11.38
CA TYR A 94 -10.91 14.71 -12.06
C TYR A 94 -10.23 13.66 -11.15
N LEU A 95 -9.53 14.13 -10.12
CA LEU A 95 -8.89 13.29 -9.12
C LEU A 95 -9.24 13.79 -7.71
N ARG A 96 -9.43 12.85 -6.76
CA ARG A 96 -9.84 13.17 -5.38
C ARG A 96 -8.69 13.61 -4.48
N THR A 97 -7.46 13.24 -4.81
CA THR A 97 -6.27 13.53 -4.01
C THR A 97 -5.43 14.60 -4.70
N PRO A 98 -4.92 15.60 -3.96
CA PRO A 98 -4.04 16.61 -4.53
C PRO A 98 -2.61 16.09 -4.74
N LEU A 99 -2.22 15.08 -3.97
CA LEU A 99 -0.91 14.43 -4.04
C LEU A 99 -1.10 12.94 -4.31
N THR A 100 -0.25 12.39 -5.17
CA THR A 100 -0.07 10.94 -5.38
C THR A 100 1.16 10.44 -4.62
N ASN A 101 1.23 9.13 -4.40
CA ASN A 101 2.44 8.50 -3.85
C ASN A 101 3.56 8.52 -4.90
N GLY A 102 3.25 8.06 -6.12
CA GLY A 102 4.17 8.07 -7.23
C GLY A 102 4.30 9.44 -7.90
N THR A 103 5.31 9.58 -8.75
CA THR A 103 5.46 10.74 -9.63
C THR A 103 5.14 10.36 -11.07
N TYR A 104 4.44 11.26 -11.76
CA TYR A 104 3.92 11.03 -13.09
C TYR A 104 4.38 12.14 -14.04
N SER A 105 4.69 11.76 -15.27
CA SER A 105 4.91 12.67 -16.39
C SER A 105 3.80 12.47 -17.42
N CYS A 106 3.55 13.47 -18.27
CA CYS A 106 2.62 13.32 -19.37
C CYS A 106 3.23 13.80 -20.69
N SER A 107 2.90 13.10 -21.78
CA SER A 107 3.19 13.57 -23.13
C SER A 107 2.21 14.66 -23.58
N ALA A 108 2.48 15.28 -24.74
CA ALA A 108 1.56 16.23 -25.34
C ALA A 108 0.20 15.60 -25.75
N THR A 109 0.13 14.28 -25.90
CA THR A 109 -1.11 13.56 -26.23
C THR A 109 -1.91 13.14 -24.98
N GLY A 110 -1.45 13.48 -23.79
CA GLY A 110 -2.08 13.08 -22.52
C GLY A 110 -1.71 11.69 -22.03
N LEU A 111 -0.74 11.03 -22.66
CA LEU A 111 -0.24 9.74 -22.17
C LEU A 111 0.57 9.96 -20.89
N VAL A 112 0.12 9.35 -19.80
CA VAL A 112 0.75 9.37 -18.48
C VAL A 112 1.78 8.26 -18.39
N THR A 113 2.98 8.62 -17.98
CA THR A 113 4.06 7.68 -17.65
C THR A 113 4.41 7.82 -16.18
N GLN A 114 4.35 6.71 -15.46
CA GLN A 114 4.88 6.64 -14.09
C GLN A 114 6.40 6.72 -14.14
N VAL A 115 6.97 7.66 -13.38
CA VAL A 115 8.41 7.90 -13.30
C VAL A 115 9.00 7.29 -12.02
N ASP A 116 8.22 7.35 -10.94
CA ASP A 116 8.52 6.75 -9.64
C ASP A 116 7.18 6.23 -9.07
N ASP A 117 7.16 5.04 -8.48
CA ASP A 117 5.95 4.44 -7.92
C ASP A 117 5.64 4.97 -6.51
N GLY A 118 6.65 5.30 -5.72
CA GLY A 118 6.50 5.84 -4.36
C GLY A 118 5.94 4.86 -3.34
N TYR A 119 5.95 3.55 -3.66
CA TYR A 119 5.44 2.47 -2.80
C TYR A 119 6.55 1.64 -2.16
#